data_AF-A0A818BQD4-F1
#
_entry.id   AF-A0A818BQD4-F1
#
_cell.length_a   1.000
_cell.length_b   1.000
_cell.length_c   1.000
_cell.angle_alpha   90.00
_cell.angle_beta   90.00
_cell.angle_gamma   90.00
#
_symmetry.space_group_name_H-M   'P 1'
#
loop_
_entity.id
_entity.type
_entity.pdbx_description
1 polymer ?
#
loop_
_entity_poly.entity_id
_entity_poly.type
_entity_poly.pdbx_seq_one_letter_code
_entity_poly.pdbx_strand_id
1 'polypeptide(L)'
;MALAVQNVSSVSAGGTPTQSSSLRAARPMTAGTNRSVNSKFVVDWTTGSTPSNKTKSNDDNLQEAFRRFREQRMDEIRLEQRIHLKRKKKIRRSDPARMYKLRLKFVEQAKRYLGIPYAKKYFEPGTSEYESKLFLDCCGLVRRVMYDLSKEFGFVVGPWNQSYMYDTLPRTITHLSDVQPGDLVFISATYYNEKMKKQRHNLTHVEIMLGDGEKTIGARWNNGKVQFFDSYKFISKSYHSQIYTIKSLDPWLKGICKSYCSEHSWRRRRPIKVDKKSIFYSLDQPSAGKRRRLQSSKPSKGTTGSSTTSVTSANKKVHHRRKRRRRTARSKSRRRSSSVKLPYENTIDNPNDEQTPSSAGLDIKSLSDNELVVGNDDDDDDDDDDDDSIEIIGNQLAEMNCQAEQEQCDDSDSLDEALDAELLDDGCENNLI
;
A
#
# COMPACT_ATOMS: atom_id res chain seq x y z
N MET A 1 9.86 -56.38 41.13
CA MET A 1 9.45 -55.15 41.84
C MET A 1 8.26 -54.57 41.09
N ALA A 2 7.07 -54.81 41.64
CA ALA A 2 5.80 -54.34 41.08
C ALA A 2 5.59 -52.87 41.47
N LEU A 3 5.38 -52.00 40.48
CA LEU A 3 4.95 -50.62 40.71
C LEU A 3 3.52 -50.47 40.23
N ALA A 4 2.66 -50.19 41.21
CA ALA A 4 1.24 -49.95 41.07
C ALA A 4 0.98 -48.60 40.39
N VAL A 5 0.14 -48.61 39.34
CA VAL A 5 -0.45 -47.41 38.75
C VAL A 5 -1.76 -47.15 39.48
N GLN A 6 -1.79 -46.08 40.27
CA GLN A 6 -3.03 -45.61 40.89
C GLN A 6 -3.79 -44.71 39.92
N ASN A 7 -4.98 -45.19 39.58
CA ASN A 7 -6.01 -44.54 38.80
C ASN A 7 -6.84 -43.67 39.76
N VAL A 8 -6.89 -42.36 39.55
CA VAL A 8 -7.81 -41.46 40.28
C VAL A 8 -8.73 -40.80 39.26
N SER A 9 -9.90 -41.43 39.11
CA SER A 9 -11.10 -40.80 38.60
C SER A 9 -11.71 -39.95 39.73
N SER A 10 -11.96 -38.67 39.48
CA SER A 10 -12.90 -37.91 40.31
C SER A 10 -13.84 -37.09 39.44
N VAL A 11 -15.11 -37.30 39.76
CA VAL A 11 -16.33 -36.77 39.16
C VAL A 11 -16.65 -35.44 39.81
N SER A 12 -17.05 -34.43 39.04
CA SER A 12 -18.00 -33.39 39.47
C SER A 12 -18.69 -32.85 38.21
N ALA A 13 -19.98 -33.16 38.00
CA ALA A 13 -21.13 -32.37 38.46
C ALA A 13 -21.03 -30.93 37.91
N GLY A 14 -21.72 -30.59 36.82
CA GLY A 14 -23.15 -30.33 36.87
C GLY A 14 -23.38 -28.82 36.92
N GLY A 15 -23.09 -28.13 35.80
CA GLY A 15 -23.29 -26.69 35.64
C GLY A 15 -24.49 -26.42 34.72
N THR A 16 -25.56 -25.92 35.30
CA THR A 16 -26.81 -25.49 34.66
C THR A 16 -26.60 -24.40 33.59
N PRO A 17 -27.35 -24.41 32.47
CA PRO A 17 -27.35 -23.29 31.54
C PRO A 17 -28.25 -22.17 32.08
N THR A 18 -27.64 -21.12 32.62
CA THR A 18 -28.32 -19.87 32.96
C THR A 18 -28.74 -19.18 31.67
N GLN A 19 -30.03 -19.28 31.35
CA GLN A 19 -30.66 -18.46 30.30
C GLN A 19 -30.68 -17.01 30.77
N SER A 20 -29.69 -16.21 30.34
CA SER A 20 -29.75 -14.76 30.47
C SER A 20 -30.55 -14.19 29.30
N SER A 21 -31.86 -14.04 29.51
CA SER A 21 -32.74 -13.21 28.71
C SER A 21 -32.32 -11.75 28.83
N SER A 22 -31.37 -11.32 27.98
CA SER A 22 -31.05 -9.91 27.81
C SER A 22 -32.13 -9.28 26.95
N LEU A 23 -33.02 -8.56 27.64
CA LEU A 23 -34.02 -7.66 27.10
C LEU A 23 -33.36 -6.76 26.04
N ARG A 24 -33.80 -6.89 24.79
CA ARG A 24 -33.54 -5.91 23.74
C ARG A 24 -34.16 -4.59 24.19
N ALA A 25 -33.34 -3.72 24.77
CA ALA A 25 -33.65 -2.31 24.88
C ALA A 25 -33.79 -1.75 23.45
N ALA A 26 -35.03 -1.46 23.07
CA ALA A 26 -35.34 -0.75 21.84
C ALA A 26 -34.54 0.56 21.82
N ARG A 27 -33.66 0.70 20.84
CA ARG A 27 -32.99 1.97 20.57
C ARG A 27 -34.07 3.01 20.27
N PRO A 28 -34.08 4.17 20.94
CA PRO A 28 -34.93 5.27 20.53
C PRO A 28 -34.53 5.67 19.11
N MET A 29 -35.46 5.55 18.17
CA MET A 29 -35.30 6.13 16.85
C MET A 29 -35.17 7.63 17.05
N THR A 30 -33.97 8.17 16.89
CA THR A 30 -33.74 9.60 16.78
C THR A 30 -34.58 10.09 15.62
N ALA A 31 -35.59 10.89 15.94
CA ALA A 31 -36.46 11.55 15.00
C ALA A 31 -35.60 12.17 13.89
N GLY A 32 -35.80 11.67 12.67
CA GLY A 32 -35.22 12.25 11.48
C GLY A 32 -35.56 13.73 11.46
N THR A 33 -34.54 14.56 11.34
CA THR A 33 -34.70 15.95 10.93
C THR A 33 -35.56 15.94 9.68
N ASN A 34 -36.78 16.47 9.84
CA ASN A 34 -37.74 16.71 8.77
C ASN A 34 -37.04 17.46 7.65
N ARG A 35 -36.55 16.72 6.65
CA ARG A 35 -36.19 17.29 5.37
C ARG A 35 -37.50 17.74 4.77
N SER A 36 -37.73 19.05 4.83
CA SER A 36 -38.90 19.74 4.29
C SER A 36 -39.08 19.35 2.82
N VAL A 37 -39.88 18.31 2.58
CA VAL A 37 -40.35 17.91 1.25
C VAL A 37 -41.71 18.57 1.08
N ASN A 38 -41.69 19.85 0.72
CA ASN A 38 -42.72 20.54 -0.06
C ASN A 38 -42.42 22.05 -0.08
N SER A 39 -41.31 22.44 -0.72
CA SER A 39 -41.35 23.70 -1.44
C SER A 39 -42.17 23.45 -2.70
N LYS A 40 -43.50 23.51 -2.53
CA LYS A 40 -44.46 23.63 -3.62
C LYS A 40 -43.94 24.78 -4.47
N PHE A 41 -43.47 24.49 -5.69
CA PHE A 41 -43.00 25.50 -6.63
C PHE A 41 -44.24 26.28 -7.09
N VAL A 42 -44.71 27.19 -6.25
CA VAL A 42 -45.78 28.13 -6.56
C VAL A 42 -45.12 29.20 -7.41
N VAL A 43 -45.28 29.08 -8.73
CA VAL A 43 -45.02 30.19 -9.64
C VAL A 43 -46.17 31.17 -9.43
N ASP A 44 -45.96 32.13 -8.53
CA ASP A 44 -46.91 33.23 -8.30
C ASP A 44 -46.78 34.22 -9.47
N TRP A 45 -47.74 34.18 -10.40
CA TRP A 45 -47.80 35.06 -11.56
C TRP A 45 -48.44 36.42 -11.25
N THR A 46 -48.77 36.71 -9.98
CA THR A 46 -49.78 37.74 -9.65
C THR A 46 -49.32 38.98 -8.90
N THR A 47 -48.03 39.20 -8.63
CA THR A 47 -47.59 40.46 -7.99
C THR A 47 -46.64 41.26 -8.85
N GLY A 48 -47.22 42.21 -9.60
CA GLY A 48 -46.52 43.37 -10.11
C GLY A 48 -46.05 44.25 -8.94
N SER A 49 -44.80 44.12 -8.55
CA SER A 49 -44.11 45.11 -7.74
C SER A 49 -42.62 45.06 -8.04
N THR A 50 -42.14 46.14 -8.63
CA THR A 50 -40.78 46.41 -9.08
C THR A 50 -39.87 46.83 -7.92
N PRO A 51 -38.87 46.02 -7.52
CA PRO A 51 -37.65 46.52 -6.92
C PRO A 51 -36.62 46.79 -8.02
N SER A 52 -36.38 48.07 -8.29
CA SER A 52 -35.37 48.56 -9.22
C SER A 52 -33.95 48.37 -8.65
N ASN A 53 -33.41 47.15 -8.72
CA ASN A 53 -31.98 46.92 -8.60
C ASN A 53 -31.48 46.40 -9.95
N LYS A 54 -30.90 47.32 -10.74
CA LYS A 54 -30.22 47.04 -12.01
C LYS A 54 -28.91 46.28 -11.77
N THR A 55 -28.98 45.04 -11.31
CA THR A 55 -27.96 44.05 -11.65
C THR A 55 -28.14 43.75 -13.13
N LYS A 56 -27.16 44.13 -13.96
CA LYS A 56 -27.11 43.77 -15.38
C LYS A 56 -27.40 42.28 -15.50
N SER A 57 -28.59 41.91 -15.96
CA SER A 57 -28.87 40.52 -16.32
C SER A 57 -27.91 40.21 -17.44
N ASN A 58 -26.94 39.34 -17.12
CA ASN A 58 -26.24 38.64 -18.17
C ASN A 58 -27.35 37.75 -18.75
N ASP A 59 -27.97 38.21 -19.83
CA ASP A 59 -28.88 37.42 -20.65
C ASP A 59 -28.02 36.33 -21.31
N ASP A 60 -27.54 35.40 -20.48
CA ASP A 60 -26.90 34.18 -20.93
C ASP A 60 -27.95 33.52 -21.83
N ASN A 61 -27.67 33.55 -23.13
CA ASN A 61 -28.52 33.01 -24.17
C ASN A 61 -29.02 31.63 -23.72
N LEU A 62 -30.33 31.38 -23.79
CA LEU A 62 -30.95 30.12 -23.39
C LEU A 62 -30.20 28.90 -23.94
N GLN A 63 -29.66 29.01 -25.16
CA GLN A 63 -28.83 27.99 -25.80
C GLN A 63 -27.50 27.72 -25.09
N GLU A 64 -26.89 28.72 -24.48
CA GLU A 64 -25.69 28.58 -23.65
C GLU A 64 -26.03 27.93 -22.30
N ALA A 65 -27.15 28.30 -21.68
CA ALA A 65 -27.63 27.65 -20.46
C ALA A 65 -27.89 26.15 -20.68
N PHE A 66 -28.57 25.76 -21.77
CA PHE A 66 -28.78 24.35 -22.12
C PHE A 66 -27.48 23.60 -22.40
N ARG A 67 -26.49 24.24 -23.04
CA ARG A 67 -25.17 23.64 -23.26
C ARG A 67 -24.45 23.36 -21.95
N ARG A 68 -24.40 24.34 -21.04
CA ARG A 68 -23.80 24.18 -19.71
C ARG A 68 -24.51 23.08 -18.91
N PHE A 69 -25.84 23.05 -18.92
CA PHE A 69 -26.60 22.00 -18.26
C PHE A 69 -26.29 20.60 -18.82
N ARG A 70 -26.21 20.47 -20.16
CA ARG A 70 -25.87 19.19 -20.79
C ARG A 70 -24.44 18.75 -20.44
N GLU A 71 -23.48 19.67 -20.45
CA GLU A 71 -22.09 19.39 -20.05
C GLU A 71 -22.00 18.97 -18.58
N GLN A 72 -22.61 19.74 -17.67
CA GLN A 72 -22.69 19.39 -16.25
C GLN A 72 -23.32 18.01 -16.04
N ARG A 73 -24.43 17.71 -16.72
CA ARG A 73 -25.10 16.42 -16.60
C ARG A 73 -24.25 15.25 -17.11
N MET A 74 -23.50 15.46 -18.19
CA MET A 74 -22.56 14.44 -18.69
C MET A 74 -21.39 14.22 -17.73
N ASP A 75 -20.87 15.28 -17.12
CA ASP A 75 -19.77 15.18 -16.16
C ASP A 75 -20.22 14.52 -14.85
N GLU A 76 -21.44 14.81 -14.38
CA GLU A 76 -22.08 14.10 -13.26
C GLU A 76 -22.18 12.59 -13.55
N ILE A 77 -22.70 12.19 -14.71
CA ILE A 77 -22.82 10.77 -15.08
C ILE A 77 -21.44 10.10 -15.13
N ARG A 78 -20.43 10.76 -15.71
CA ARG A 78 -19.04 10.25 -15.73
C ARG A 78 -18.46 10.11 -14.33
N LEU A 79 -18.75 11.06 -13.44
CA LEU A 79 -18.30 11.01 -12.05
C LEU A 79 -18.98 9.86 -11.30
N GLU A 80 -20.29 9.68 -11.44
CA GLU A 80 -21.05 8.57 -10.86
C GLU A 80 -20.52 7.21 -11.34
N GLN A 81 -20.24 7.07 -12.64
CA GLN A 81 -19.63 5.86 -13.20
C GLN A 81 -18.25 5.59 -12.62
N ARG A 82 -17.39 6.62 -12.50
CA ARG A 82 -16.06 6.50 -11.87
C ARG A 82 -16.17 6.07 -10.40
N ILE A 83 -17.08 6.68 -9.63
CA ILE A 83 -17.34 6.32 -8.24
C ILE A 83 -17.85 4.87 -8.15
N HIS A 84 -18.78 4.46 -9.00
CA HIS A 84 -19.31 3.10 -9.05
C HIS A 84 -18.21 2.06 -9.33
N LEU A 85 -17.35 2.32 -10.32
CA LEU A 85 -16.21 1.46 -10.65
C LEU A 85 -15.19 1.39 -9.50
N LYS A 86 -14.86 2.52 -8.87
CA LYS A 86 -13.98 2.58 -7.67
C LYS A 86 -14.56 1.75 -6.53
N ARG A 87 -15.88 1.85 -6.26
CA ARG A 87 -16.59 1.03 -5.24
C ARG A 87 -16.54 -0.45 -5.57
N LYS A 88 -16.84 -0.86 -6.82
CA LYS A 88 -16.79 -2.26 -7.26
C LYS A 88 -15.38 -2.85 -7.12
N LYS A 89 -14.34 -2.09 -7.48
CA LYS A 89 -12.93 -2.48 -7.27
C LYS A 89 -12.62 -2.66 -5.78
N LYS A 90 -13.06 -1.74 -4.92
CA LYS A 90 -12.86 -1.81 -3.45
C LYS A 90 -13.53 -3.05 -2.84
N ILE A 91 -14.75 -3.37 -3.26
CA ILE A 91 -15.49 -4.57 -2.81
C ILE A 91 -14.72 -5.83 -3.22
N ARG A 92 -14.35 -5.96 -4.51
CA ARG A 92 -13.57 -7.10 -5.00
C ARG A 92 -12.23 -7.27 -4.29
N ARG A 93 -11.57 -6.16 -3.92
CA ARG A 93 -10.30 -6.20 -3.19
C ARG A 93 -10.46 -6.60 -1.72
N SER A 94 -11.64 -6.36 -1.15
CA SER A 94 -11.96 -6.67 0.25
C SER A 94 -12.53 -8.08 0.45
N ASP A 95 -12.58 -8.89 -0.61
CA ASP A 95 -12.98 -10.29 -0.52
C ASP A 95 -12.02 -11.08 0.41
N PRO A 96 -12.51 -11.68 1.51
CA PRO A 96 -11.67 -12.39 2.49
C PRO A 96 -10.88 -13.55 1.87
N ALA A 97 -11.47 -14.30 0.94
CA ALA A 97 -10.81 -15.44 0.31
C ALA A 97 -9.63 -14.98 -0.55
N ARG A 98 -9.82 -13.94 -1.37
CA ARG A 98 -8.72 -13.28 -2.10
C ARG A 98 -7.63 -12.76 -1.16
N MET A 99 -8.01 -12.05 -0.09
CA MET A 99 -7.04 -11.48 0.86
C MET A 99 -6.19 -12.57 1.51
N TYR A 100 -6.81 -13.66 1.96
CA TYR A 100 -6.09 -14.79 2.55
C TYR A 100 -5.16 -15.47 1.55
N LYS A 101 -5.59 -15.69 0.31
CA LYS A 101 -4.72 -16.23 -0.75
C LYS A 101 -3.51 -15.32 -1.02
N LEU A 102 -3.72 -14.01 -1.08
CA LEU A 102 -2.64 -13.04 -1.30
C LEU A 102 -1.67 -12.98 -0.11
N ARG A 103 -2.19 -13.15 1.10
CA ARG A 103 -1.43 -13.24 2.34
C ARG A 103 -0.48 -14.44 2.34
N LEU A 104 -0.96 -15.62 1.94
CA LEU A 104 -0.11 -16.81 1.78
C LEU A 104 0.97 -16.60 0.70
N LYS A 105 0.60 -16.04 -0.46
CA LYS A 105 1.57 -15.68 -1.51
C LYS A 105 2.65 -14.73 -1.02
N PHE A 106 2.30 -13.75 -0.18
CA PHE A 106 3.26 -12.82 0.41
C PHE A 106 4.31 -13.55 1.25
N VAL A 107 3.88 -14.48 2.11
CA VAL A 107 4.78 -15.31 2.92
C VAL A 107 5.62 -16.26 2.06
N GLU A 108 5.01 -16.94 1.09
CA GLU A 108 5.72 -17.82 0.14
C GLU A 108 6.79 -17.07 -0.65
N GLN A 109 6.48 -15.86 -1.11
CA GLN A 109 7.43 -15.02 -1.82
C GLN A 109 8.58 -14.58 -0.91
N ALA A 110 8.33 -14.31 0.38
CA ALA A 110 9.40 -14.05 1.34
C ALA A 110 10.31 -15.28 1.54
N LYS A 111 9.76 -16.50 1.56
CA LYS A 111 10.54 -17.75 1.69
C LYS A 111 11.53 -17.95 0.54
N ARG A 112 11.25 -17.43 -0.66
CA ARG A 112 12.20 -17.48 -1.80
C ARG A 112 13.50 -16.71 -1.57
N TYR A 113 13.49 -15.80 -0.60
CA TYR A 113 14.64 -14.97 -0.26
C TYR A 113 15.48 -15.52 0.90
N LEU A 114 15.20 -16.72 1.40
CA LEU A 114 16.02 -17.39 2.41
C LEU A 114 17.47 -17.54 1.93
N GLY A 115 18.42 -17.31 2.85
CA GLY A 115 19.86 -17.38 2.58
C GLY A 115 20.46 -16.11 1.96
N ILE A 116 19.65 -15.11 1.58
CA ILE A 116 20.19 -13.86 1.03
C ILE A 116 20.90 -13.06 2.13
N PRO A 117 22.15 -12.61 1.90
CA PRO A 117 22.91 -11.85 2.89
C PRO A 117 22.34 -10.44 3.14
N TYR A 118 22.55 -9.92 4.35
CA TYR A 118 22.00 -8.64 4.78
C TYR A 118 22.56 -7.44 4.01
N ALA A 119 23.88 -7.22 4.03
CA ALA A 119 24.54 -6.18 3.24
C ALA A 119 26.00 -6.52 2.95
N LYS A 120 26.48 -6.19 1.74
CA LYS A 120 27.83 -6.52 1.25
C LYS A 120 28.96 -6.10 2.19
N LYS A 121 28.83 -4.93 2.82
CA LYS A 121 29.86 -4.35 3.70
C LYS A 121 30.17 -5.17 4.97
N TYR A 122 29.34 -6.16 5.30
CA TYR A 122 29.50 -6.99 6.50
C TYR A 122 30.15 -8.35 6.23
N PHE A 123 30.49 -8.64 4.97
CA PHE A 123 31.11 -9.88 4.55
C PHE A 123 32.51 -9.61 4.00
N GLU A 124 33.40 -10.60 4.12
CA GLU A 124 34.77 -10.47 3.64
C GLU A 124 34.86 -10.72 2.13
N PRO A 125 35.68 -9.95 1.39
CA PRO A 125 35.91 -10.21 -0.03
C PRO A 125 36.37 -11.65 -0.28
N GLY A 126 35.75 -12.34 -1.24
CA GLY A 126 36.01 -13.75 -1.55
C GLY A 126 35.06 -14.75 -0.89
N THR A 127 34.24 -14.32 0.07
CA THR A 127 33.14 -15.16 0.60
C THR A 127 31.97 -15.24 -0.37
N SER A 128 31.22 -16.35 -0.34
CA SER A 128 30.04 -16.55 -1.20
C SER A 128 28.98 -15.46 -1.02
N GLU A 129 28.87 -14.95 0.20
CA GLU A 129 27.94 -13.92 0.63
C GLU A 129 28.34 -12.55 0.09
N TYR A 130 29.64 -12.23 0.09
CA TYR A 130 30.15 -10.98 -0.46
C TYR A 130 29.96 -10.90 -1.98
N GLU A 131 30.02 -12.03 -2.67
CA GLU A 131 29.78 -12.14 -4.12
C GLU A 131 28.29 -12.35 -4.48
N SER A 132 27.39 -12.32 -3.50
CA SER A 132 25.95 -12.37 -3.76
C SER A 132 25.51 -11.22 -4.67
N LYS A 133 24.61 -11.53 -5.61
CA LYS A 133 24.01 -10.54 -6.53
C LYS A 133 23.01 -9.62 -5.84
N LEU A 134 22.43 -10.08 -4.73
CA LEU A 134 21.38 -9.38 -4.01
C LEU A 134 21.69 -9.36 -2.51
N PHE A 135 21.36 -8.25 -1.88
CA PHE A 135 21.46 -8.05 -0.44
C PHE A 135 20.15 -7.44 0.05
N LEU A 136 19.62 -7.95 1.15
CA LEU A 136 18.34 -7.53 1.70
C LEU A 136 18.48 -7.25 3.19
N ASP A 137 18.32 -5.98 3.56
CA ASP A 137 18.10 -5.59 4.95
C ASP A 137 16.65 -5.89 5.37
N CYS A 138 16.30 -5.62 6.63
CA CYS A 138 14.98 -5.96 7.17
C CYS A 138 13.81 -5.33 6.38
N CYS A 139 13.88 -4.02 6.10
CA CYS A 139 12.88 -3.35 5.28
C CYS A 139 13.06 -3.62 3.77
N GLY A 140 14.25 -3.94 3.31
CA GLY A 140 14.55 -4.33 1.94
C GLY A 140 13.90 -5.65 1.56
N LEU A 141 13.89 -6.63 2.47
CA LEU A 141 13.16 -7.89 2.29
C LEU A 141 11.67 -7.64 2.05
N VAL A 142 11.01 -6.90 2.96
CA VAL A 142 9.57 -6.59 2.83
C VAL A 142 9.30 -5.80 1.53
N ARG A 143 10.10 -4.78 1.21
CA ARG A 143 9.94 -4.03 -0.06
C ARG A 143 10.10 -4.92 -1.27
N ARG A 144 11.10 -5.81 -1.27
CA ARG A 144 11.37 -6.68 -2.41
C ARG A 144 10.19 -7.61 -2.68
N VAL A 145 9.67 -8.25 -1.63
CA VAL A 145 8.47 -9.09 -1.71
C VAL A 145 7.27 -8.28 -2.25
N MET A 146 7.05 -7.07 -1.74
CA MET A 146 5.97 -6.18 -2.20
C MET A 146 6.15 -5.74 -3.66
N TYR A 147 7.38 -5.55 -4.14
CA TYR A 147 7.64 -5.20 -5.54
C TYR A 147 7.33 -6.35 -6.48
N ASP A 148 7.73 -7.58 -6.12
CA ASP A 148 7.43 -8.76 -6.91
C ASP A 148 5.91 -8.99 -7.02
N LEU A 149 5.16 -8.68 -5.96
CA LEU A 149 3.69 -8.84 -5.89
C LEU A 149 2.91 -7.55 -6.17
N SER A 150 3.57 -6.53 -6.72
CA SER A 150 2.97 -5.19 -6.89
C SER A 150 1.69 -5.19 -7.74
N LYS A 151 1.61 -6.07 -8.75
CA LYS A 151 0.43 -6.22 -9.61
C LYS A 151 -0.76 -6.77 -8.83
N GLU A 152 -0.54 -7.76 -7.96
CA GLU A 152 -1.58 -8.41 -7.16
C GLU A 152 -2.09 -7.52 -6.03
N PHE A 153 -1.17 -6.80 -5.37
CA PHE A 153 -1.50 -5.80 -4.35
C PHE A 153 -2.16 -4.56 -4.97
N GLY A 154 -1.84 -4.24 -6.22
CA GLY A 154 -2.40 -3.11 -6.95
C GLY A 154 -1.79 -1.76 -6.55
N PHE A 155 -0.57 -1.77 -5.99
CA PHE A 155 0.24 -0.59 -5.71
C PHE A 155 1.72 -0.99 -5.56
N VAL A 156 2.59 0.03 -5.51
CA VAL A 156 4.04 -0.13 -5.27
C VAL A 156 4.41 0.59 -3.98
N VAL A 157 4.97 -0.13 -3.02
CA VAL A 157 5.48 0.44 -1.76
C VAL A 157 6.53 1.53 -2.05
N GLY A 158 6.54 2.62 -1.30
CA GLY A 158 7.56 3.66 -1.44
C GLY A 158 8.99 3.20 -1.08
N PRO A 159 10.04 3.92 -1.52
CA PRO A 159 11.43 3.53 -1.31
C PRO A 159 11.96 3.82 0.11
N TRP A 160 11.10 4.17 1.06
CA TRP A 160 11.47 4.54 2.42
C TRP A 160 11.76 3.33 3.33
N ASN A 161 12.05 3.61 4.61
CA ASN A 161 12.46 2.61 5.61
C ASN A 161 11.24 1.96 6.31
N GLN A 162 11.50 1.13 7.32
CA GLN A 162 10.47 0.46 8.13
C GLN A 162 9.47 1.42 8.80
N SER A 163 9.87 2.66 9.13
CA SER A 163 8.95 3.64 9.71
C SER A 163 7.83 4.01 8.74
N TYR A 164 8.13 4.12 7.45
CA TYR A 164 7.11 4.34 6.43
C TYR A 164 6.14 3.16 6.33
N MET A 165 6.65 1.93 6.37
CA MET A 165 5.79 0.74 6.35
C MET A 165 4.84 0.72 7.54
N TYR A 166 5.37 1.01 8.73
CA TYR A 166 4.60 1.13 9.95
C TYR A 166 3.46 2.15 9.81
N ASP A 167 3.76 3.33 9.26
CA ASP A 167 2.78 4.40 9.07
C ASP A 167 1.70 4.04 8.05
N THR A 168 1.96 3.12 7.11
CA THR A 168 0.95 2.65 6.15
C THR A 168 0.03 1.54 6.70
N LEU A 169 0.28 1.05 7.91
CA LEU A 169 -0.47 -0.02 8.55
C LEU A 169 -1.12 0.48 9.86
N PRO A 170 -2.34 1.03 9.79
CA PRO A 170 -2.99 1.66 10.95
C PRO A 170 -3.37 0.64 12.04
N ARG A 171 -3.80 -0.56 11.65
CA ARG A 171 -4.33 -1.57 12.58
C ARG A 171 -3.20 -2.27 13.33
N THR A 172 -3.09 -1.97 14.63
CA THR A 172 -2.25 -2.72 15.58
C THR A 172 -2.99 -3.96 16.07
N ILE A 173 -2.26 -5.07 16.23
CA ILE A 173 -2.75 -6.32 16.80
C ILE A 173 -2.22 -6.43 18.22
N THR A 174 -3.11 -6.56 19.20
CA THR A 174 -2.77 -6.60 20.62
C THR A 174 -2.48 -8.03 21.10
N HIS A 175 -3.25 -9.02 20.60
CA HIS A 175 -3.16 -10.41 21.03
C HIS A 175 -2.50 -11.28 19.97
N LEU A 176 -1.61 -12.17 20.39
CA LEU A 176 -0.90 -13.09 19.50
C LEU A 176 -1.86 -14.06 18.78
N SER A 177 -3.01 -14.38 19.39
CA SER A 177 -4.07 -15.22 18.79
C SER A 177 -4.67 -14.63 17.52
N ASP A 178 -4.64 -13.31 17.37
CA ASP A 178 -5.24 -12.60 16.24
C ASP A 178 -4.26 -12.39 15.09
N VAL A 179 -3.00 -12.80 15.28
CA VAL A 179 -1.94 -12.65 14.29
C VAL A 179 -2.15 -13.63 13.14
N GLN A 180 -2.06 -13.11 11.93
CA GLN A 180 -2.18 -13.88 10.70
C GLN A 180 -0.83 -13.99 9.99
N PRO A 181 -0.61 -15.05 9.18
CA PRO A 181 0.60 -15.14 8.34
C PRO A 181 0.80 -13.88 7.53
N GLY A 182 2.01 -13.35 7.39
CA GLY A 182 2.28 -12.14 6.62
C GLY A 182 2.04 -10.82 7.36
N ASP A 183 1.42 -10.81 8.54
CA ASP A 183 1.43 -9.61 9.39
C ASP A 183 2.87 -9.22 9.74
N LEU A 184 3.07 -7.94 10.06
CA LEU A 184 4.42 -7.40 10.26
C LEU A 184 4.63 -7.10 11.74
N VAL A 185 5.74 -7.57 12.29
CA VAL A 185 6.20 -7.18 13.62
C VAL A 185 7.26 -6.10 13.49
N PHE A 186 7.01 -4.97 14.13
CA PHE A 186 7.88 -3.81 14.19
C PHE A 186 8.54 -3.71 15.55
N ILE A 187 9.82 -3.38 15.56
CA ILE A 187 10.60 -3.25 16.79
C ILE A 187 11.00 -1.80 16.95
N SER A 188 10.50 -1.16 18.00
CA SER A 188 10.96 0.13 18.48
C SER A 188 12.02 -0.08 19.56
N ALA A 189 13.15 0.60 19.47
CA ALA A 189 14.25 0.45 20.41
C ALA A 189 15.18 1.67 20.44
N THR A 190 16.01 1.76 21.48
CA THR A 190 17.03 2.79 21.61
C THR A 190 18.41 2.19 21.31
N TYR A 191 19.16 2.80 20.40
CA TYR A 191 20.52 2.37 20.09
C TYR A 191 21.45 2.61 21.29
N TYR A 192 22.33 1.64 21.60
CA TYR A 192 23.39 1.83 22.62
C TYR A 192 24.33 2.99 22.25
N ASN A 193 24.55 3.20 20.95
CA ASN A 193 25.37 4.31 20.47
C ASN A 193 24.49 5.52 20.13
N GLU A 194 24.53 6.53 20.99
CA GLU A 194 23.78 7.78 20.84
C GLU A 194 24.13 8.58 19.57
N LYS A 195 25.30 8.33 18.97
CA LYS A 195 25.71 8.97 17.71
C LYS A 195 24.94 8.43 16.50
N MET A 196 24.25 7.30 16.65
CA MET A 196 23.44 6.73 15.59
C MET A 196 22.22 7.60 15.32
N LYS A 197 21.92 7.81 14.05
CA LYS A 197 20.74 8.60 13.64
C LYS A 197 19.48 7.92 14.16
N LYS A 198 18.75 8.61 15.04
CA LYS A 198 17.43 8.19 15.51
C LYS A 198 16.49 8.04 14.31
N GLN A 199 15.84 6.87 14.23
CA GLN A 199 14.81 6.60 13.22
C GLN A 199 13.48 7.19 13.69
N ARG A 200 12.57 7.46 12.74
CA ARG A 200 11.20 7.88 13.07
C ARG A 200 10.52 6.78 13.89
N HIS A 201 9.77 7.18 14.92
CA HIS A 201 9.13 6.29 15.90
C HIS A 201 10.11 5.34 16.64
N ASN A 202 11.41 5.65 16.63
CA ASN A 202 12.48 4.78 17.12
C ASN A 202 12.42 3.36 16.54
N LEU A 203 11.86 3.19 15.34
CA LEU A 203 11.71 1.89 14.69
C LEU A 203 13.05 1.42 14.12
N THR A 204 13.60 0.36 14.70
CA THR A 204 14.93 -0.17 14.35
C THR A 204 14.84 -1.39 13.43
N HIS A 205 13.73 -2.14 13.47
CA HIS A 205 13.62 -3.42 12.75
C HIS A 205 12.18 -3.77 12.36
N VAL A 206 12.05 -4.65 11.37
CA VAL A 206 10.77 -5.25 10.93
C VAL A 206 10.99 -6.70 10.52
N GLU A 207 10.06 -7.59 10.87
CA GLU A 207 10.02 -8.99 10.43
C GLU A 207 8.61 -9.37 9.96
N ILE A 208 8.51 -10.45 9.18
CA ILE A 208 7.24 -10.97 8.67
C ILE A 208 6.82 -12.16 9.54
N MET A 209 5.61 -12.13 10.09
CA MET A 209 5.02 -13.23 10.87
C MET A 209 4.71 -14.41 9.94
N LEU A 210 5.00 -15.64 10.37
CA LEU A 210 4.69 -16.84 9.57
C LEU A 210 3.28 -17.39 9.78
N GLY A 211 2.61 -17.00 10.88
CA GLY A 211 1.31 -17.54 11.29
C GLY A 211 1.40 -18.73 12.25
N ASP A 212 2.59 -19.32 12.41
CA ASP A 212 2.84 -20.45 13.31
C ASP A 212 3.33 -19.96 14.69
N GLY A 213 2.47 -19.23 15.40
CA GLY A 213 2.77 -18.66 16.72
C GLY A 213 3.72 -17.45 16.65
N GLU A 214 4.83 -17.50 17.39
CA GLU A 214 5.81 -16.40 17.44
C GLU A 214 6.83 -16.42 16.27
N LYS A 215 6.76 -17.41 15.38
CA LYS A 215 7.75 -17.60 14.32
C LYS A 215 7.73 -16.48 13.28
N THR A 216 8.92 -16.04 12.88
CA THR A 216 9.11 -14.99 11.89
C THR A 216 10.10 -15.36 10.81
N ILE A 217 10.04 -14.64 9.68
CA ILE A 217 11.09 -14.58 8.68
C ILE A 217 11.60 -13.15 8.58
N GLY A 218 12.93 -12.99 8.61
CA GLY A 218 13.54 -11.67 8.62
C GLY A 218 15.05 -11.69 8.39
N ALA A 219 15.64 -10.50 8.35
CA ALA A 219 17.07 -10.30 8.21
C ALA A 219 17.61 -9.55 9.46
N ARG A 220 17.87 -10.29 10.54
CA ARG A 220 18.04 -9.73 11.90
C ARG A 220 19.43 -9.14 12.18
N TRP A 221 20.47 -9.70 11.59
CA TRP A 221 21.86 -9.39 11.95
C TRP A 221 22.62 -8.80 10.77
N ASN A 222 23.54 -7.87 11.04
CA ASN A 222 24.39 -7.25 10.04
C ASN A 222 25.18 -8.27 9.19
N ASN A 223 25.74 -9.29 9.84
CA ASN A 223 26.50 -10.36 9.19
C ASN A 223 25.63 -11.60 8.92
N GLY A 224 24.30 -11.44 9.04
CA GLY A 224 23.34 -12.52 8.88
C GLY A 224 22.79 -12.64 7.47
N LYS A 225 21.93 -13.64 7.31
CA LYS A 225 21.14 -13.89 6.11
C LYS A 225 19.65 -13.82 6.45
N VAL A 226 18.81 -13.73 5.43
CA VAL A 226 17.36 -13.95 5.60
C VAL A 226 17.14 -15.39 6.04
N GLN A 227 16.47 -15.58 7.18
CA GLN A 227 16.23 -16.90 7.76
C GLN A 227 14.94 -16.93 8.59
N PHE A 228 14.55 -18.13 8.99
CA PHE A 228 13.49 -18.31 9.97
C PHE A 228 14.00 -18.07 11.39
N PHE A 229 13.11 -17.57 12.24
CA PHE A 229 13.33 -17.41 13.68
C PHE A 229 12.14 -18.00 14.43
N ASP A 230 12.44 -18.67 15.55
CA ASP A 230 11.39 -19.31 16.36
C ASP A 230 10.49 -18.31 17.07
N SER A 231 11.04 -17.13 17.40
CA SER A 231 10.33 -16.03 18.02
C SER A 231 10.73 -14.67 17.41
N TYR A 232 9.73 -13.79 17.30
CA TYR A 232 9.94 -12.37 17.02
C TYR A 232 10.65 -11.64 18.17
N LYS A 233 10.67 -12.23 19.38
CA LYS A 233 11.37 -11.69 20.55
C LYS A 233 12.83 -12.12 20.54
N PHE A 234 13.73 -11.17 20.74
CA PHE A 234 15.17 -11.42 20.80
C PHE A 234 15.92 -10.24 21.37
N ILE A 235 17.09 -10.50 21.93
CA ILE A 235 17.97 -9.47 22.47
C ILE A 235 18.96 -9.03 21.37
N SER A 236 18.94 -7.74 21.04
CA SER A 236 19.86 -7.16 20.04
C SER A 236 21.15 -6.67 20.70
N LYS A 237 22.28 -6.88 20.03
CA LYS A 237 23.57 -6.31 20.46
C LYS A 237 23.70 -4.81 20.15
N SER A 238 22.82 -4.25 19.32
CA SER A 238 22.95 -2.88 18.79
C SER A 238 21.97 -1.88 19.39
N TYR A 239 20.91 -2.35 20.03
CA TYR A 239 19.88 -1.52 20.66
C TYR A 239 19.26 -2.26 21.85
N HIS A 240 18.72 -1.49 22.80
CA HIS A 240 18.05 -1.98 24.01
C HIS A 240 16.62 -1.42 24.11
N SER A 241 15.91 -1.78 25.18
CA SER A 241 14.54 -1.32 25.48
C SER A 241 13.58 -1.58 24.31
N GLN A 242 13.57 -2.83 23.86
CA GLN A 242 12.80 -3.26 22.69
C GLN A 242 11.31 -3.31 23.03
N ILE A 243 10.51 -2.65 22.19
CA ILE A 243 9.05 -2.70 22.22
C ILE A 243 8.60 -3.30 20.90
N TYR A 244 7.82 -4.38 20.98
CA TYR A 244 7.32 -5.10 19.83
C TYR A 244 5.89 -4.66 19.52
N THR A 245 5.64 -4.20 18.31
CA THR A 245 4.31 -3.80 17.84
C THR A 245 3.95 -4.59 16.59
N ILE A 246 2.89 -5.39 16.66
CA ILE A 246 2.42 -6.17 15.52
C ILE A 246 1.36 -5.37 14.76
N LYS A 247 1.51 -5.27 13.44
CA LYS A 247 0.59 -4.57 12.54
C LYS A 247 0.00 -5.52 11.53
N SER A 248 -1.31 -5.40 11.32
CA SER A 248 -2.04 -6.21 10.35
C SER A 248 -1.70 -5.80 8.91
N LEU A 249 -1.46 -6.77 8.03
CA LEU A 249 -1.23 -6.58 6.59
C LEU A 249 -2.51 -6.24 5.81
N ASP A 250 -3.69 -6.33 6.42
CA ASP A 250 -5.00 -6.16 5.76
C ASP A 250 -5.14 -4.89 4.90
N PRO A 251 -4.66 -3.69 5.31
CA PRO A 251 -4.73 -2.50 4.47
C PRO A 251 -4.04 -2.69 3.12
N TRP A 252 -2.86 -3.31 3.12
CA TRP A 252 -2.13 -3.62 1.89
C TRP A 252 -2.87 -4.66 1.05
N LEU A 253 -3.44 -5.70 1.65
CA LEU A 253 -4.21 -6.72 0.91
C LEU A 253 -5.45 -6.14 0.20
N LYS A 254 -6.02 -5.07 0.76
CA LYS A 254 -7.11 -4.26 0.16
C LYS A 254 -6.63 -3.30 -0.92
N GLY A 255 -5.31 -3.23 -1.16
CA GLY A 255 -4.68 -2.34 -2.13
C GLY A 255 -4.56 -0.89 -1.64
N ILE A 256 -4.49 -0.68 -0.32
CA ILE A 256 -4.37 0.64 0.30
C ILE A 256 -2.94 0.80 0.83
N CYS A 257 -2.24 1.83 0.36
CA CYS A 257 -0.88 2.17 0.78
C CYS A 257 -0.76 3.69 1.04
N LYS A 258 -1.61 4.20 1.94
CA LYS A 258 -1.58 5.59 2.42
C LYS A 258 -0.91 5.62 3.79
N SER A 259 -0.08 6.63 4.05
CA SER A 259 0.45 6.88 5.39
C SER A 259 -0.64 7.49 6.28
N TYR A 260 -0.79 6.97 7.48
CA TYR A 260 -1.73 7.45 8.50
C TYR A 260 -1.06 8.29 9.59
N CYS A 261 0.25 8.52 9.50
CA CYS A 261 0.97 9.38 10.45
C CYS A 261 0.78 10.86 10.11
N SER A 262 0.26 11.64 11.06
CA SER A 262 0.10 13.09 10.97
C SER A 262 1.42 13.85 11.10
N GLU A 263 2.39 13.31 11.85
CA GLU A 263 3.69 13.94 12.10
C GLU A 263 4.61 13.89 10.86
N HIS A 264 4.44 12.86 10.02
CA HIS A 264 5.40 12.51 8.99
C HIS A 264 4.78 12.50 7.59
N SER A 265 5.06 13.57 6.83
CA SER A 265 4.75 13.57 5.41
C SER A 265 5.76 12.74 4.60
N TRP A 266 5.34 11.59 4.09
CA TRP A 266 6.13 10.73 3.20
C TRP A 266 5.98 11.16 1.75
N ARG A 267 6.39 12.38 1.45
CA ARG A 267 6.32 12.91 0.09
C ARG A 267 7.54 12.45 -0.69
N ARG A 268 7.33 11.83 -1.87
CA ARG A 268 8.41 11.72 -2.85
C ARG A 268 8.83 13.14 -3.19
N ARG A 269 10.13 13.40 -3.23
CA ARG A 269 10.60 14.67 -3.80
C ARG A 269 10.02 14.74 -5.20
N ARG A 270 9.15 15.73 -5.45
CA ARG A 270 8.60 15.96 -6.78
C ARG A 270 9.80 15.99 -7.75
N PRO A 271 9.67 15.42 -8.96
CA PRO A 271 10.67 15.60 -9.99
C PRO A 271 11.04 17.08 -10.02
N ILE A 272 12.32 17.39 -9.81
CA ILE A 272 12.77 18.79 -9.79
C ILE A 272 12.33 19.38 -11.12
N LYS A 273 11.38 20.32 -11.08
CA LYS A 273 10.98 21.06 -12.28
C LYS A 273 12.23 21.77 -12.75
N VAL A 274 12.83 21.23 -13.79
CA VAL A 274 14.09 21.75 -14.33
C VAL A 274 13.77 23.15 -14.85
N ASP A 275 14.37 24.17 -14.25
CA ASP A 275 14.15 25.55 -14.67
C ASP A 275 14.57 25.71 -16.14
N LYS A 276 13.92 26.60 -16.89
CA LYS A 276 14.23 26.89 -18.31
C LYS A 276 15.67 27.32 -18.54
N LYS A 277 16.32 27.80 -17.47
CA LYS A 277 17.74 28.21 -17.46
C LYS A 277 18.71 27.09 -17.10
N SER A 278 18.20 25.94 -16.67
CA SER A 278 19.04 24.78 -16.35
C SER A 278 19.60 24.18 -17.63
N ILE A 279 20.86 23.78 -17.59
CA ILE A 279 21.50 23.04 -18.70
C ILE A 279 20.84 21.68 -18.99
N PHE A 280 20.01 21.18 -18.06
CA PHE A 280 19.22 19.97 -18.22
C PHE A 280 17.81 20.23 -18.77
N TYR A 281 17.46 21.50 -19.06
CA TYR A 281 16.22 21.84 -19.72
C TYR A 281 16.34 21.46 -21.19
N SER A 282 15.91 20.26 -21.54
CA SER A 282 15.81 19.86 -22.95
C SER A 282 14.72 20.69 -23.63
N LEU A 283 15.12 21.47 -24.64
CA LEU A 283 14.20 22.25 -25.50
C LEU A 283 13.23 21.35 -26.29
N ASP A 284 13.52 20.04 -26.35
CA ASP A 284 12.76 19.05 -27.11
C ASP A 284 11.58 18.44 -26.33
N GLN A 285 11.25 18.93 -25.12
CA GLN A 285 9.96 18.54 -24.54
C GLN A 285 8.84 19.16 -25.37
N PRO A 286 8.02 18.36 -26.08
CA PRO A 286 6.90 18.88 -26.85
C PRO A 286 6.03 19.67 -25.87
N SER A 287 5.85 20.96 -26.14
CA SER A 287 5.01 21.82 -25.32
C SER A 287 3.61 21.22 -25.30
N ALA A 288 3.29 20.51 -24.22
CA ALA A 288 2.00 19.88 -24.01
C ALA A 288 0.93 20.97 -24.17
N GLY A 289 0.21 20.90 -25.30
CA GLY A 289 -1.13 21.45 -25.45
C GLY A 289 -1.32 22.94 -25.19
N LYS A 290 -0.56 23.84 -25.83
CA LYS A 290 -1.20 25.09 -26.27
C LYS A 290 -1.99 24.79 -27.53
N ARG A 291 -3.19 24.21 -27.38
CA ARG A 291 -4.22 24.26 -28.42
C ARG A 291 -4.45 25.74 -28.70
N ARG A 292 -3.83 26.26 -29.75
CA ARG A 292 -4.17 27.57 -30.32
C ARG A 292 -5.64 27.47 -30.68
N ARG A 293 -6.49 27.99 -29.81
CA ARG A 293 -7.86 28.37 -30.13
C ARG A 293 -7.73 29.25 -31.37
N LEU A 294 -8.03 28.69 -32.54
CA LEU A 294 -8.15 29.42 -33.80
C LEU A 294 -9.16 30.52 -33.51
N GLN A 295 -8.65 31.72 -33.26
CA GLN A 295 -9.47 32.92 -33.27
C GLN A 295 -9.94 33.04 -34.71
N SER A 296 -11.19 32.70 -34.94
CA SER A 296 -11.94 33.07 -36.13
C SER A 296 -11.71 34.56 -36.36
N SER A 297 -10.93 34.86 -37.40
CA SER A 297 -10.66 36.20 -37.89
C SER A 297 -11.99 36.93 -38.16
N LYS A 298 -12.22 38.03 -37.45
CA LYS A 298 -13.19 39.05 -37.88
C LYS A 298 -12.72 39.60 -39.25
N PRO A 299 -13.61 39.80 -40.24
CA PRO A 299 -13.24 40.44 -41.49
C PRO A 299 -13.06 41.94 -41.27
N SER A 300 -11.84 42.45 -41.42
CA SER A 300 -11.56 43.88 -41.48
C SER A 300 -11.67 44.37 -42.93
N LYS A 301 -12.55 45.36 -43.13
CA LYS A 301 -12.70 46.15 -44.37
C LYS A 301 -11.35 46.76 -44.79
N GLY A 302 -11.13 46.80 -46.11
CA GLY A 302 -9.85 47.14 -46.72
C GLY A 302 -9.49 48.61 -46.73
N THR A 303 -8.20 48.84 -47.03
CA THR A 303 -7.68 50.07 -47.64
C THR A 303 -6.50 49.70 -48.54
N THR A 304 -6.55 50.24 -49.74
CA THR A 304 -5.65 50.13 -50.89
C THR A 304 -4.35 50.93 -50.75
N GLY A 305 -3.28 50.47 -51.43
CA GLY A 305 -2.08 51.26 -51.79
C GLY A 305 -0.77 50.55 -51.40
N SER A 306 -0.03 49.93 -52.34
CA SER A 306 1.01 50.57 -53.20
C SER A 306 2.21 51.03 -52.34
N SER A 307 3.47 50.62 -52.49
CA SER A 307 4.25 50.19 -53.66
C SER A 307 5.62 49.63 -53.22
N THR A 308 6.24 48.80 -54.09
CA THR A 308 7.68 48.70 -54.48
C THR A 308 8.77 48.98 -53.42
N THR A 309 9.79 48.14 -53.19
CA THR A 309 10.86 47.82 -54.16
C THR A 309 11.67 46.57 -53.76
N SER A 310 12.06 45.82 -54.77
CA SER A 310 13.11 44.81 -54.83
C SER A 310 14.52 45.42 -54.84
N VAL A 311 15.51 44.85 -54.14
CA VAL A 311 16.92 44.74 -54.62
C VAL A 311 17.61 43.52 -53.97
N THR A 312 18.41 42.89 -54.83
CA THR A 312 19.29 41.72 -54.82
C THR A 312 20.34 41.54 -53.71
N SER A 313 20.53 40.27 -53.36
CA SER A 313 21.75 39.44 -53.47
C SER A 313 23.14 39.90 -52.98
N ALA A 314 23.75 38.98 -52.21
CA ALA A 314 25.11 38.44 -52.36
C ALA A 314 26.19 38.78 -51.31
N ASN A 315 26.77 37.68 -50.79
CA ASN A 315 28.19 37.46 -50.45
C ASN A 315 28.84 38.23 -49.27
N LYS A 316 29.24 37.49 -48.22
CA LYS A 316 30.66 37.16 -47.95
C LYS A 316 30.92 36.47 -46.59
N LYS A 317 31.90 35.55 -46.65
CA LYS A 317 33.00 35.30 -45.69
C LYS A 317 32.74 34.50 -44.39
N VAL A 318 33.11 33.22 -44.50
CA VAL A 318 34.15 32.53 -43.70
C VAL A 318 34.86 33.38 -42.64
N HIS A 319 34.79 32.95 -41.38
CA HIS A 319 35.94 32.98 -40.48
C HIS A 319 35.91 31.83 -39.46
N HIS A 320 36.88 30.93 -39.60
CA HIS A 320 37.30 29.99 -38.56
C HIS A 320 37.66 30.73 -37.27
N ARG A 321 37.12 30.28 -36.13
CA ARG A 321 37.73 30.57 -34.83
C ARG A 321 37.76 29.34 -33.93
N ARG A 322 38.85 28.57 -34.11
CA ARG A 322 39.40 27.65 -33.10
C ARG A 322 39.58 28.41 -31.77
N LYS A 323 38.96 27.92 -30.69
CA LYS A 323 39.43 28.21 -29.33
C LYS A 323 39.55 26.90 -28.54
N ARG A 324 40.76 26.33 -28.62
CA ARG A 324 41.32 25.41 -27.63
C ARG A 324 41.22 26.07 -26.25
N ARG A 325 40.49 25.47 -25.31
CA ARG A 325 40.71 25.71 -23.87
C ARG A 325 41.17 24.41 -23.22
N ARG A 326 42.49 24.37 -23.00
CA ARG A 326 43.14 23.57 -21.98
C ARG A 326 42.54 23.94 -20.62
N ARG A 327 42.00 22.96 -19.90
CA ARG A 327 41.84 22.97 -18.43
C ARG A 327 42.31 21.60 -17.96
N THR A 328 43.61 21.46 -17.72
CA THR A 328 44.20 21.38 -16.38
C THR A 328 43.54 20.31 -15.52
N ALA A 329 44.18 19.14 -15.52
CA ALA A 329 43.97 18.06 -14.59
C ALA A 329 44.02 18.57 -13.15
N ARG A 330 42.90 18.42 -12.43
CA ARG A 330 42.85 18.63 -10.99
C ARG A 330 42.98 17.26 -10.33
N SER A 331 44.23 16.86 -10.18
CA SER A 331 44.69 15.85 -9.23
C SER A 331 44.46 16.28 -7.78
N LYS A 332 44.35 15.29 -6.88
CA LYS A 332 44.21 15.33 -5.40
C LYS A 332 42.74 15.33 -4.96
N SER A 333 42.24 14.35 -4.21
CA SER A 333 42.84 13.78 -2.99
C SER A 333 42.39 12.32 -2.75
N ARG A 334 43.38 11.43 -2.62
CA ARG A 334 43.26 10.10 -2.03
C ARG A 334 42.90 10.26 -0.54
N ARG A 335 41.69 9.86 -0.15
CA ARG A 335 41.44 9.46 1.25
C ARG A 335 41.81 7.99 1.40
N ARG A 336 43.04 7.75 1.87
CA ARG A 336 43.44 6.52 2.55
C ARG A 336 42.60 6.42 3.83
N SER A 337 41.61 5.55 3.88
CA SER A 337 41.12 5.03 5.15
C SER A 337 42.00 3.84 5.50
N SER A 338 42.91 4.06 6.44
CA SER A 338 43.63 3.01 7.16
C SER A 338 42.60 2.14 7.89
N SER A 339 42.51 0.89 7.47
CA SER A 339 41.84 -0.19 8.20
C SER A 339 42.55 -0.39 9.53
N VAL A 340 42.01 0.18 10.60
CA VAL A 340 42.33 -0.24 11.97
C VAL A 340 41.60 -1.56 12.18
N LYS A 341 42.33 -2.67 12.01
CA LYS A 341 41.90 -3.98 12.49
C LYS A 341 41.98 -3.94 14.02
N LEU A 342 40.85 -3.95 14.69
CA LEU A 342 40.79 -4.29 16.12
C LEU A 342 40.66 -5.82 16.21
N PRO A 343 41.54 -6.52 16.95
CA PRO A 343 41.30 -7.90 17.31
C PRO A 343 40.27 -7.90 18.45
N TYR A 344 39.12 -8.51 18.23
CA TYR A 344 38.23 -8.89 19.31
C TYR A 344 38.03 -10.39 19.23
N GLU A 345 39.05 -11.11 19.68
CA GLU A 345 38.86 -12.45 20.24
C GLU A 345 38.20 -12.23 21.60
N ASN A 346 36.97 -12.70 21.73
CA ASN A 346 36.38 -13.01 23.03
C ASN A 346 35.57 -14.29 22.85
N THR A 347 36.29 -15.39 23.01
CA THR A 347 35.77 -16.65 23.54
C THR A 347 35.20 -16.35 24.93
N ILE A 348 33.88 -16.41 25.08
CA ILE A 348 33.25 -16.60 26.38
C ILE A 348 32.45 -17.89 26.28
N ASP A 349 33.08 -18.95 26.77
CA ASP A 349 32.42 -20.17 27.16
C ASP A 349 31.69 -19.96 28.49
N ASN A 350 30.51 -20.58 28.58
CA ASN A 350 29.83 -21.07 29.80
C ASN A 350 29.21 -20.05 30.79
N PRO A 351 28.38 -20.52 31.74
CA PRO A 351 27.25 -21.46 31.65
C PRO A 351 26.01 -20.91 32.42
N ASN A 352 25.00 -21.76 32.60
CA ASN A 352 23.84 -21.56 33.48
C ASN A 352 24.19 -20.96 34.85
N ASP A 353 23.34 -20.06 35.36
CA ASP A 353 22.91 -20.11 36.76
C ASP A 353 21.58 -19.37 36.96
N GLU A 354 20.63 -20.10 37.55
CA GLU A 354 19.39 -19.60 38.11
C GLU A 354 19.67 -18.65 39.27
N GLN A 355 19.01 -17.49 39.29
CA GLN A 355 18.71 -16.79 40.53
C GLN A 355 17.52 -15.85 40.33
N THR A 356 16.36 -16.27 40.84
CA THR A 356 15.24 -15.41 41.19
C THR A 356 15.62 -14.47 42.33
N PRO A 357 15.10 -13.23 42.33
CA PRO A 357 14.51 -12.76 43.58
C PRO A 357 13.19 -11.98 43.43
N SER A 358 12.28 -12.35 44.31
CA SER A 358 11.35 -11.53 45.11
C SER A 358 10.68 -10.29 44.49
N SER A 359 9.36 -10.46 44.33
CA SER A 359 8.29 -9.51 44.62
C SER A 359 8.66 -8.18 45.32
N ALA A 360 8.40 -7.08 44.62
CA ALA A 360 8.10 -5.79 45.24
C ALA A 360 6.93 -5.15 44.47
N GLY A 361 5.84 -4.91 45.20
CA GLY A 361 4.60 -4.35 44.68
C GLY A 361 4.75 -2.90 44.21
N LEU A 362 4.04 -2.55 43.15
CA LEU A 362 3.85 -1.18 42.73
C LEU A 362 2.36 -0.90 42.53
N ASP A 363 1.89 0.08 43.29
CA ASP A 363 0.57 0.69 43.25
C ASP A 363 0.24 1.24 41.86
N ILE A 364 -0.83 0.73 41.27
CA ILE A 364 -1.43 1.30 40.06
C ILE A 364 -2.47 2.33 40.51
N LYS A 365 -2.10 3.61 40.45
CA LYS A 365 -3.06 4.71 40.52
C LYS A 365 -3.84 4.79 39.20
N SER A 366 -5.12 4.50 39.31
CA SER A 366 -6.17 4.84 38.35
C SER A 366 -6.20 6.35 38.11
N LEU A 367 -6.04 6.78 36.86
CA LEU A 367 -6.48 8.10 36.41
C LEU A 367 -7.29 7.99 35.12
N SER A 368 -8.37 8.74 35.19
CA SER A 368 -9.59 8.83 34.39
C SER A 368 -9.40 9.45 33.00
N ASP A 369 -10.35 9.07 32.14
CA ASP A 369 -11.12 9.90 31.20
C ASP A 369 -10.37 10.99 30.41
N ASN A 370 -10.34 10.83 29.09
CA ASN A 370 -10.39 11.97 28.18
C ASN A 370 -11.10 11.63 26.85
N GLU A 371 -12.18 12.38 26.66
CA GLU A 371 -12.86 12.85 25.44
C GLU A 371 -12.59 12.15 24.09
N LEU A 372 -13.67 11.56 23.57
CA LEU A 372 -13.89 11.32 22.15
C LEU A 372 -14.17 12.64 21.42
N VAL A 373 -13.15 13.19 20.77
CA VAL A 373 -13.33 14.22 19.73
C VAL A 373 -13.69 13.53 18.42
N VAL A 374 -14.93 13.71 17.98
CA VAL A 374 -15.41 13.29 16.65
C VAL A 374 -14.99 14.37 15.65
N GLY A 375 -13.87 14.13 14.95
CA GLY A 375 -13.46 14.93 13.80
C GLY A 375 -14.16 14.42 12.53
N ASN A 376 -14.93 15.30 11.88
CA ASN A 376 -15.41 15.09 10.51
C ASN A 376 -14.30 15.55 9.56
N ASP A 377 -13.51 14.61 9.05
CA ASP A 377 -12.48 14.88 8.04
C ASP A 377 -13.01 14.47 6.65
N ASP A 378 -13.70 15.42 6.02
CA ASP A 378 -13.96 15.44 4.58
C ASP A 378 -12.68 15.90 3.84
N ASP A 379 -11.67 15.04 3.80
CA ASP A 379 -10.45 15.27 2.99
C ASP A 379 -10.58 14.53 1.65
N ASP A 380 -11.20 15.22 0.70
CA ASP A 380 -11.15 14.95 -0.74
C ASP A 380 -9.72 15.16 -1.28
N ASP A 381 -8.84 14.19 -1.01
CA ASP A 381 -7.57 14.07 -1.73
C ASP A 381 -7.83 13.43 -3.11
N ASP A 382 -8.23 14.27 -4.07
CA ASP A 382 -8.22 14.00 -5.51
C ASP A 382 -6.77 13.83 -6.01
N ASP A 383 -6.18 12.66 -5.73
CA ASP A 383 -5.02 12.17 -6.47
C ASP A 383 -5.54 11.51 -7.78
N ASP A 384 -5.90 12.38 -8.73
CA ASP A 384 -6.07 12.05 -10.15
C ASP A 384 -4.70 11.70 -10.77
N ASP A 385 -4.22 10.49 -10.49
CA ASP A 385 -3.26 9.83 -11.37
C ASP A 385 -4.06 9.15 -12.50
N ASP A 386 -4.40 9.96 -13.50
CA ASP A 386 -4.87 9.54 -14.81
C ASP A 386 -3.80 8.66 -15.50
N ASP A 387 -3.99 7.35 -15.44
CA ASP A 387 -3.42 6.40 -16.42
C ASP A 387 -4.56 5.68 -17.14
N ASP A 388 -5.40 6.47 -17.81
CA ASP A 388 -6.37 5.99 -18.80
C ASP A 388 -5.70 5.92 -20.18
N SER A 389 -4.74 5.00 -20.30
CA SER A 389 -4.24 4.50 -21.58
C SER A 389 -4.67 3.05 -21.82
N ILE A 390 -5.98 2.79 -21.66
CA ILE A 390 -6.62 1.62 -22.25
C ILE A 390 -7.56 2.10 -23.36
N GLU A 391 -7.10 1.90 -24.58
CA GLU A 391 -7.84 2.07 -25.82
C GLU A 391 -9.21 1.39 -25.72
N ILE A 392 -10.26 2.17 -25.93
CA ILE A 392 -11.62 1.68 -26.17
C ILE A 392 -11.64 1.10 -27.59
N ILE A 393 -11.33 -0.18 -27.72
CA ILE A 393 -11.86 -1.02 -28.81
C ILE A 393 -12.90 -1.92 -28.17
N GLY A 394 -14.18 -1.64 -28.44
CA GLY A 394 -15.26 -2.47 -27.88
C GLY A 394 -16.67 -1.93 -28.07
N ASN A 395 -17.01 -1.44 -29.27
CA ASN A 395 -18.41 -1.17 -29.64
C ASN A 395 -18.84 -2.04 -30.84
N GLN A 396 -18.53 -3.34 -30.81
CA GLN A 396 -18.94 -4.29 -31.85
C GLN A 396 -19.26 -5.71 -31.33
N LEU A 397 -19.65 -5.85 -30.06
CA LEU A 397 -19.94 -7.17 -29.45
C LEU A 397 -21.24 -7.20 -28.64
N ALA A 398 -22.22 -6.37 -29.04
CA ALA A 398 -23.56 -6.36 -28.44
C ALA A 398 -24.67 -6.88 -29.38
N GLU A 399 -24.34 -7.33 -30.59
CA GLU A 399 -25.34 -7.88 -31.56
C GLU A 399 -25.15 -9.37 -31.86
N MET A 400 -24.28 -10.09 -31.14
CA MET A 400 -23.90 -11.46 -31.47
C MET A 400 -24.26 -12.52 -30.41
N ASN A 401 -25.31 -12.30 -29.60
CA ASN A 401 -25.72 -13.33 -28.64
C ASN A 401 -27.24 -13.51 -28.46
N CYS A 402 -28.01 -13.35 -29.54
CA CYS A 402 -29.45 -13.65 -29.57
C CYS A 402 -29.84 -14.79 -30.53
N GLN A 403 -28.93 -15.74 -30.81
CA GLN A 403 -29.21 -16.93 -31.64
C GLN A 403 -28.46 -18.19 -31.17
N ALA A 404 -28.53 -18.53 -29.87
CA ALA A 404 -27.96 -19.78 -29.36
C ALA A 404 -28.89 -20.52 -28.38
N GLU A 405 -30.20 -20.37 -28.56
CA GLU A 405 -31.22 -21.15 -27.85
C GLU A 405 -32.25 -21.68 -28.85
N GLN A 406 -31.83 -22.60 -29.71
CA GLN A 406 -32.70 -23.56 -30.39
C GLN A 406 -31.82 -24.68 -30.94
N GLU A 407 -32.27 -25.93 -30.75
CA GLU A 407 -31.66 -27.20 -31.18
C GLU A 407 -30.68 -27.86 -30.19
N GLN A 408 -31.22 -28.59 -29.22
CA GLN A 408 -31.12 -30.07 -29.19
C GLN A 408 -31.82 -30.61 -27.93
N CYS A 409 -33.14 -30.74 -28.09
CA CYS A 409 -33.91 -31.77 -27.40
C CYS A 409 -33.92 -32.99 -28.33
N ASP A 410 -34.00 -34.16 -27.71
CA ASP A 410 -34.41 -35.45 -28.28
C ASP A 410 -33.30 -36.48 -28.53
N ASP A 411 -33.64 -37.65 -27.98
CA ASP A 411 -33.15 -39.01 -28.23
C ASP A 411 -31.87 -39.46 -27.49
N SER A 412 -31.79 -40.59 -26.80
CA SER A 412 -32.73 -41.60 -26.29
C SER A 412 -31.82 -42.72 -25.78
N ASP A 413 -32.21 -43.35 -24.67
CA ASP A 413 -32.08 -44.79 -24.40
C ASP A 413 -30.72 -45.50 -24.32
N SER A 414 -30.66 -46.30 -23.25
CA SER A 414 -30.00 -47.60 -23.11
C SER A 414 -28.48 -47.62 -22.92
N LEU A 415 -28.03 -48.01 -21.73
CA LEU A 415 -27.75 -49.43 -21.47
C LEU A 415 -27.52 -49.64 -19.96
N ASP A 416 -28.38 -50.48 -19.38
CA ASP A 416 -28.08 -51.32 -18.23
C ASP A 416 -26.83 -52.18 -18.53
N GLU A 417 -25.94 -52.34 -17.55
CA GLU A 417 -25.51 -53.67 -17.09
C GLU A 417 -24.60 -53.60 -15.87
N ALA A 418 -24.90 -54.49 -14.94
CA ALA A 418 -24.26 -54.71 -13.65
C ALA A 418 -22.97 -55.53 -13.77
N LEU A 419 -22.02 -55.29 -12.86
CA LEU A 419 -21.09 -56.27 -12.24
C LEU A 419 -20.61 -55.61 -10.93
N ASP A 420 -21.08 -55.94 -9.73
CA ASP A 420 -20.94 -57.17 -8.92
C ASP A 420 -19.49 -57.64 -8.66
N ALA A 421 -19.22 -57.89 -7.36
CA ALA A 421 -18.15 -58.72 -6.77
C ALA A 421 -16.73 -58.06 -6.69
N GLU A 422 -15.89 -58.12 -5.64
CA GLU A 422 -15.75 -58.88 -4.39
C GLU A 422 -14.92 -58.02 -3.40
N LEU A 423 -15.24 -57.92 -2.10
CA LEU A 423 -14.70 -58.74 -1.00
C LEU A 423 -13.19 -59.04 -1.11
N LEU A 424 -12.36 -58.31 -0.34
CA LEU A 424 -11.25 -58.90 0.43
C LEU A 424 -11.05 -58.12 1.73
N ASP A 425 -11.67 -58.68 2.76
CA ASP A 425 -11.21 -58.73 4.14
C ASP A 425 -9.86 -59.44 4.17
N ASP A 426 -8.89 -58.92 4.92
CA ASP A 426 -7.86 -59.74 5.57
C ASP A 426 -7.06 -58.88 6.55
N GLY A 427 -7.31 -59.14 7.83
CA GLY A 427 -6.56 -58.61 8.95
C GLY A 427 -5.15 -59.20 9.04
N CYS A 428 -4.28 -58.47 9.75
CA CYS A 428 -3.10 -59.03 10.39
C CYS A 428 -2.98 -58.41 11.79
N GLU A 429 -3.59 -59.10 12.75
CA GLU A 429 -3.13 -59.14 14.15
C GLU A 429 -1.87 -60.02 14.28
N ASN A 430 -1.16 -59.85 15.40
CA ASN A 430 -0.07 -60.67 15.96
C ASN A 430 1.34 -60.33 15.44
N ASN A 431 2.42 -60.23 16.23
CA ASN A 431 2.74 -60.57 17.63
C ASN A 431 4.01 -59.76 18.02
N LEU A 432 4.11 -59.23 19.24
CA LEU A 432 5.00 -59.73 20.31
C LEU A 432 6.44 -60.10 19.85
N ILE A 433 7.43 -59.25 20.18
CA ILE A 433 8.53 -59.50 21.16
C ILE A 433 8.90 -58.18 21.82
#